data_AF-A0A9E2UY83-F1
#
_entry.id   AF-A0A9E2UY83-F1
#
_cell.length_a   1.000
_cell.length_b   1.000
_cell.length_c   1.000
_cell.angle_alpha   90.00
_cell.angle_beta   90.00
_cell.angle_gamma   90.00
#
_symmetry.space_group_name_H-M   'P 1'
#
loop_
_entity.id
_entity.type
_entity.pdbx_description
1 polymer ?
#
loop_
_entity_poly.entity_id
_entity_poly.type
_entity_poly.pdbx_seq_one_letter_code
_entity_poly.pdbx_strand_id
1 'polypeptide(L)'
;MDSNRIPHHLDSLDFRHRVNVFVSKLGPTGQTLLYSTYLGGSEWDHSGGIALDTTGNIYITGMTQSTNFPVFGALQSAKKGVRDVFLTKFTPTGQSYRLALNGQFL
;
A
#
# COMPACT_ATOMS: atom_id res chain seq x y z
N MET A 1 38.71 1.23 26.87
CA MET A 1 37.87 0.02 26.75
C MET A 1 36.61 0.30 27.56
N ASP A 2 35.43 0.52 27.01
CA ASP A 2 35.00 0.45 25.61
C ASP A 2 34.39 1.78 25.14
N SER A 3 34.42 1.97 23.82
CA SER A 3 33.88 3.09 23.07
C SER A 3 32.68 2.62 22.24
N ASN A 4 31.74 1.89 22.86
CA ASN A 4 30.58 1.31 22.17
C ASN A 4 29.26 2.01 22.51
N ARG A 5 29.30 3.33 22.72
CA ARG A 5 28.07 4.13 22.74
C ARG A 5 27.59 4.31 21.30
N ILE A 6 26.81 3.34 20.80
CA ILE A 6 26.02 3.51 19.58
C ILE A 6 25.06 4.66 19.86
N PRO A 7 25.06 5.76 19.07
CA PRO A 7 24.01 6.76 19.16
C PRO A 7 22.72 6.06 18.73
N HIS A 8 21.92 5.64 19.70
CA HIS A 8 20.51 5.34 19.48
C HIS A 8 19.88 6.68 19.15
N HIS A 9 19.86 7.01 17.86
CA HIS A 9 18.97 8.03 17.33
C HIS A 9 17.57 7.55 17.73
N LEU A 10 17.02 8.22 18.73
CA LEU A 10 15.77 7.90 19.39
C LEU A 10 14.62 8.17 18.43
N ASP A 11 14.35 7.25 17.53
CA ASP A 11 13.01 7.11 16.98
C ASP A 11 12.33 6.09 17.87
N SER A 12 11.57 6.60 18.84
CA SER A 12 10.69 5.83 19.72
C SER A 12 10.10 4.62 18.99
N LEU A 13 10.27 3.42 19.56
CA LEU A 13 9.52 2.21 19.20
C LEU A 13 8.02 2.51 19.33
N ASP A 14 7.43 3.05 18.29
CA ASP A 14 5.99 3.19 18.18
C ASP A 14 5.44 1.81 17.84
N PHE A 15 4.81 1.15 18.82
CA PHE A 15 4.02 -0.07 18.61
C PHE A 15 2.78 0.17 17.72
N ARG A 16 2.76 1.22 16.88
CA ARG A 16 1.66 1.62 16.00
C ARG A 16 2.01 1.55 14.52
N HIS A 17 2.91 0.66 14.08
CA HIS A 17 2.79 0.16 12.72
C HIS A 17 1.55 -0.74 12.66
N ARG A 18 0.38 -0.09 12.62
CA ARG A 18 -0.91 -0.72 12.42
C ARG A 18 -0.90 -1.41 11.05
N VAL A 19 -1.72 -2.45 10.90
CA VAL A 19 -1.67 -3.36 9.76
C VAL A 19 -1.88 -2.58 8.45
N ASN A 20 -0.98 -2.78 7.49
CA ASN A 20 -1.08 -2.27 6.12
C ASN A 20 -1.53 -3.39 5.17
N VAL A 21 -2.04 -3.02 4.00
CA VAL A 21 -2.24 -3.95 2.89
C VAL A 21 -0.92 -4.19 2.19
N PHE A 22 -0.57 -5.44 1.90
CA PHE A 22 0.56 -5.77 1.04
C PHE A 22 0.12 -6.54 -0.19
N VAL A 23 0.89 -6.42 -1.27
CA VAL A 23 0.74 -7.22 -2.48
C VAL A 23 2.10 -7.75 -2.89
N SER A 24 2.16 -9.05 -3.14
CA SER A 24 3.37 -9.74 -3.58
C SER A 24 3.09 -10.49 -4.87
N LYS A 25 4.02 -10.37 -5.83
CA LYS A 25 4.01 -11.17 -7.04
C LYS A 25 5.14 -12.19 -6.97
N LEU A 26 4.79 -13.45 -7.08
CA LEU A 26 5.74 -14.55 -7.16
C LEU A 26 5.98 -14.94 -8.62
N GLY A 27 7.14 -15.54 -8.89
CA GLY A 27 7.42 -16.21 -10.15
C GLY A 27 6.48 -17.42 -10.35
N PRO A 28 6.38 -17.97 -11.58
CA PRO A 28 5.44 -19.04 -11.89
C PRO A 28 5.59 -20.30 -11.02
N THR A 29 6.80 -20.55 -10.52
CA THR A 29 7.10 -21.69 -9.63
C THR A 29 6.82 -21.41 -8.15
N GLY A 30 6.44 -20.18 -7.80
CA GLY A 30 6.27 -19.72 -6.42
C GLY A 30 7.57 -19.50 -5.64
N GLN A 31 8.73 -19.78 -6.24
CA GLN A 31 10.03 -19.79 -5.54
C GLN A 31 10.77 -18.44 -5.56
N THR A 32 10.33 -17.50 -6.40
CA THR A 32 11.00 -16.20 -6.54
C THR A 32 10.00 -15.09 -6.27
N LEU A 33 10.35 -14.15 -5.39
CA LEU A 33 9.60 -12.91 -5.24
C LEU A 33 9.98 -11.96 -6.38
N LEU A 34 9.05 -11.69 -7.29
CA LEU A 34 9.27 -10.74 -8.38
C LEU A 34 9.14 -9.30 -7.88
N TYR A 35 8.16 -9.03 -7.03
CA TYR A 35 8.08 -7.80 -6.24
C TYR A 35 7.15 -7.98 -5.04
N SER A 36 7.31 -7.09 -4.06
CA SER A 36 6.34 -6.85 -3.01
C SER A 36 6.23 -5.34 -2.77
N THR A 37 5.03 -4.87 -2.44
CA THR A 37 4.79 -3.48 -2.04
C THR A 37 3.66 -3.44 -1.03
N TYR A 38 3.47 -2.29 -0.39
CA TYR A 38 2.42 -2.07 0.59
C TYR A 38 1.65 -0.78 0.29
N LEU A 39 0.42 -0.74 0.78
CA LEU A 39 -0.47 0.41 0.72
C LEU A 39 -1.19 0.54 2.07
N GLY A 40 -1.03 1.70 2.68
CA GLY A 40 -1.68 2.05 3.92
C GLY A 40 -1.06 3.30 4.54
N GLY A 41 -1.63 3.73 5.66
CA GLY A 41 -1.25 4.94 6.37
C GLY A 41 -0.92 4.64 7.84
N SER A 42 -1.27 5.58 8.72
CA SER A 42 -0.93 5.53 10.14
C SER A 42 -1.84 4.61 10.98
N GLU A 43 -2.94 4.12 10.41
CA GLU A 43 -3.97 3.34 11.11
C GLU A 43 -4.21 1.97 10.46
N TRP A 44 -5.26 1.24 10.87
CA TRP A 44 -5.51 -0.11 10.34
C TRP A 44 -6.09 -0.07 8.94
N ASP A 45 -5.40 -0.72 8.02
CA ASP A 45 -5.78 -0.88 6.62
C ASP A 45 -5.80 -2.37 6.27
N HIS A 46 -6.92 -2.84 5.73
CA HIS A 46 -7.12 -4.26 5.42
C HIS A 46 -7.71 -4.44 4.03
N SER A 47 -7.22 -5.46 3.32
CA SER A 47 -7.79 -5.89 2.04
C SER A 47 -9.00 -6.80 2.26
N GLY A 48 -9.97 -6.69 1.35
CA GLY A 48 -11.15 -7.56 1.28
C GLY A 48 -11.12 -8.50 0.07
N GLY A 49 -10.45 -8.11 -1.01
CA GLY A 49 -10.35 -8.95 -2.22
C GLY A 49 -9.29 -8.45 -3.20
N ILE A 50 -8.89 -9.35 -4.09
CA ILE A 50 -7.92 -9.08 -5.16
C ILE A 50 -8.40 -9.73 -6.46
N ALA A 51 -8.30 -9.00 -7.57
CA ALA A 51 -8.62 -9.48 -8.90
C ALA A 51 -7.61 -8.96 -9.94
N LEU A 52 -7.50 -9.67 -11.05
CA LEU A 52 -6.64 -9.31 -12.19
C LEU A 52 -7.51 -9.04 -13.42
N ASP A 53 -7.13 -8.06 -14.25
CA ASP A 53 -7.66 -7.96 -15.62
C ASP A 53 -6.81 -8.74 -16.63
N THR A 54 -7.25 -8.79 -17.89
CA THR A 54 -6.56 -9.52 -18.98
C THR A 54 -5.17 -8.96 -19.32
N THR A 55 -4.86 -7.74 -18.89
CA THR A 55 -3.55 -7.11 -19.06
C THR A 55 -2.65 -7.28 -17.83
N GLY A 56 -3.14 -7.96 -16.79
CA GLY A 56 -2.42 -8.23 -15.56
C GLY A 56 -2.41 -7.07 -14.56
N ASN A 57 -3.25 -6.04 -14.73
CA ASN A 57 -3.41 -5.04 -13.68
C ASN A 57 -4.12 -5.66 -12.49
N ILE A 58 -3.72 -5.25 -11.30
CA ILE A 58 -4.21 -5.80 -10.04
C ILE A 58 -5.17 -4.79 -9.42
N TYR A 59 -6.36 -5.25 -9.07
CA TYR A 59 -7.36 -4.47 -8.36
C TYR A 59 -7.50 -5.03 -6.95
N ILE A 60 -7.32 -4.17 -5.95
CA ILE A 60 -7.48 -4.54 -4.54
C ILE A 60 -8.58 -3.67 -3.94
N THR A 61 -9.54 -4.32 -3.30
CA THR A 61 -10.55 -3.65 -2.49
C THR A 61 -10.21 -3.83 -1.01
N GLY A 62 -10.69 -2.92 -0.17
CA GLY A 62 -10.48 -3.01 1.26
C GLY A 62 -11.10 -1.85 2.02
N MET A 63 -10.73 -1.74 3.29
CA MET A 63 -11.09 -0.59 4.11
C MET A 63 -9.86 0.03 4.74
N THR A 64 -9.93 1.35 4.92
CA THR A 64 -8.92 2.14 5.60
C THR A 64 -9.48 2.83 6.84
N GLN A 65 -8.72 2.77 7.94
CA GLN A 65 -8.91 3.65 9.09
C GLN A 65 -7.96 4.86 9.06
N SER A 66 -7.00 4.86 8.15
CA SER A 66 -5.95 5.87 8.01
C SER A 66 -6.48 7.17 7.46
N THR A 67 -6.29 8.26 8.19
CA THR A 67 -6.59 9.62 7.73
C THR A 67 -5.59 10.10 6.67
N ASN A 68 -4.40 9.51 6.65
CA ASN A 68 -3.32 9.73 5.69
C ASN A 68 -3.20 8.57 4.68
N PHE A 69 -4.28 7.82 4.42
CA PHE A 69 -4.26 6.75 3.42
C PHE A 69 -3.86 7.31 2.04
N PRO A 70 -2.92 6.66 1.31
CA PRO A 70 -2.50 7.16 0.01
C PRO A 70 -3.67 7.15 -0.99
N VAL A 71 -4.04 8.34 -1.48
CA VAL A 71 -5.11 8.53 -2.45
C VAL A 71 -4.54 9.11 -3.75
N PHE A 72 -4.94 8.55 -4.89
CA PHE A 72 -4.52 9.02 -6.21
C PHE A 72 -5.75 9.20 -7.10
N GLY A 73 -6.11 10.47 -7.34
CA GLY A 73 -7.30 10.87 -8.11
C GLY A 73 -8.61 10.22 -7.65
N ALA A 74 -8.77 10.09 -6.34
CA ALA A 74 -9.95 9.50 -5.71
C ALA A 74 -11.15 10.46 -5.76
N LEU A 75 -12.35 9.91 -5.95
CA LEU A 75 -13.62 10.64 -5.82
C LEU A 75 -13.79 11.21 -4.40
N GLN A 76 -13.30 10.49 -3.40
CA GLN A 76 -13.19 10.92 -2.01
C GLN A 76 -11.71 10.96 -1.61
N SER A 77 -11.15 12.16 -1.48
CA SER A 77 -9.73 12.39 -1.22
C SER A 77 -9.36 12.41 0.27
N ALA A 78 -10.35 12.34 1.17
CA ALA A 78 -10.12 12.35 2.61
C ALA A 78 -11.12 11.43 3.31
N LYS A 79 -10.67 10.83 4.41
CA LYS A 79 -11.48 9.92 5.21
C LYS A 79 -12.68 10.63 5.82
N LYS A 80 -13.90 10.12 5.64
CA LYS A 80 -15.14 10.75 6.16
C LYS A 80 -15.86 9.92 7.23
N GLY A 81 -15.65 8.61 7.29
CA GLY A 81 -16.23 7.74 8.32
C GLY A 81 -15.22 7.30 9.39
N VAL A 82 -15.61 6.37 10.25
CA VAL A 82 -14.69 5.62 11.14
C VAL A 82 -13.79 4.70 10.31
N ARG A 83 -14.32 4.16 9.21
CA ARG A 83 -13.66 3.39 8.15
C ARG A 83 -14.21 3.87 6.82
N ASP A 84 -13.35 3.94 5.81
CA ASP A 84 -13.76 4.17 4.42
C ASP A 84 -13.35 2.97 3.56
N VAL A 85 -14.15 2.67 2.54
CA VAL A 85 -13.78 1.67 1.54
C VAL A 85 -12.80 2.26 0.53
N PHE A 86 -11.87 1.45 0.04
CA PHE A 86 -11.01 1.81 -1.08
C PHE A 86 -11.08 0.75 -2.19
N LEU A 87 -10.83 1.21 -3.41
CA LEU A 87 -10.45 0.39 -4.56
C LEU A 87 -9.15 0.98 -5.09
N THR A 88 -8.08 0.18 -5.14
CA THR A 88 -6.80 0.59 -5.69
C THR A 88 -6.43 -0.30 -6.87
N LYS A 89 -5.69 0.28 -7.81
CA LYS A 89 -5.15 -0.41 -8.98
C LYS A 89 -3.63 -0.37 -8.92
N PHE A 90 -2.98 -1.52 -9.05
CA PHE A 90 -1.55 -1.62 -9.31
C PHE A 90 -1.30 -2.09 -10.75
N THR A 91 -0.22 -1.61 -11.35
CA THR A 91 0.30 -2.14 -12.61
C THR A 91 0.81 -3.59 -12.41
N PRO A 92 1.04 -4.35 -13.50
CA PRO A 92 1.64 -5.69 -13.42
C PRO A 92 3.07 -5.70 -12.83
N THR A 93 3.69 -4.52 -12.69
CA THR A 93 5.02 -4.28 -12.10
C THR A 93 4.95 -3.77 -10.66
N GLY A 94 3.75 -3.63 -10.07
CA GLY A 94 3.57 -3.26 -8.67
C GLY A 94 3.57 -1.76 -8.38
N GLN A 95 3.46 -0.89 -9.38
CA GLN A 95 3.31 0.55 -9.18
C GLN A 95 1.83 0.92 -9.00
N SER A 96 1.52 1.75 -7.99
CA SER A 96 0.21 2.39 -7.84
C SER A 96 0.10 3.58 -8.79
N TYR A 97 -1.05 3.74 -9.47
CA TYR A 97 -1.21 4.77 -10.50
C TYR A 97 -1.25 6.20 -9.94
N ARG A 98 -0.61 7.15 -10.64
CA ARG A 98 -0.95 8.59 -10.62
C ARG A 98 -2.00 8.82 -11.72
N LEU A 99 -3.18 9.33 -11.39
CA LEU A 99 -4.11 9.77 -12.44
C LEU A 99 -3.53 11.03 -13.11
N ALA A 100 -3.11 10.93 -14.37
CA ALA A 100 -2.94 12.08 -15.25
C ALA A 100 -4.27 12.31 -15.99
N LEU A 101 -4.74 13.57 -15.99
CA LEU A 101 -5.81 14.00 -16.88
C LEU A 101 -5.44 13.62 -18.32
N ASN A 102 -6.41 13.08 -19.08
CA ASN A 102 -6.33 12.67 -20.51
C ASN A 102 -5.91 11.21 -20.81
N GLY A 103 -6.07 10.28 -19.87
CA GLY A 103 -6.11 8.85 -20.21
C GLY A 103 -4.82 8.25 -20.77
N GLN A 104 -3.68 8.92 -20.60
CA GLN A 104 -2.36 8.35 -20.89
C GLN A 104 -1.60 8.08 -19.59
N PHE A 105 -1.09 6.86 -19.50
CA PHE A 105 -0.32 6.35 -18.37
C PHE A 105 1.13 6.86 -18.46
N LEU A 106 1.66 7.43 -17.37
CA LEU A 106 3.09 7.69 -17.16
C LEU A 106 3.54 6.96 -15.89
#